data_AF-A0A7V5ARL5-F1
#
_entry.id   AF-A0A7V5ARL5-F1
#
_cell.length_a   1.000
_cell.length_b   1.000
_cell.length_c   1.000
_cell.angle_alpha   90.00
_cell.angle_beta   90.00
_cell.angle_gamma   90.00
#
_symmetry.space_group_name_H-M   'P 1'
#
loop_
_entity.id
_entity.type
_entity.pdbx_description
1 polymer ?
#
loop_
_entity_poly.entity_id
_entity_poly.type
_entity_poly.pdbx_seq_one_letter_code
_entity_poly.pdbx_strand_id
1 'polypeptide(L)'
;MSEFSFNLVNEPWIPCIMPDGSRKEYGLKDVLLNAPKIREVYDPSPLVTVALHRLLLAILHRNFGPKDDKSWKALWQKGCWDREILEKYFSEWRGRFDLFDSQKPFYQTAKVPFEDYKKPSSKIIQELASGNNSTLFDHTSDNIPPEILPAEAARVVVAFQAFALGGLIKQGVSDKEAPLVGKAVVILKGDNLFQTLMLNFHHYNADGEVPFRSEKDKPCWERDEDTEAKERNLDGYLDLLTWQSRSIRLKPERVDGKLVVRYVALWKGYRFPKGFSLYKKETMVPFRKKKKAGPDEEPWSPVHFQEDRALWRDSLSLFQSVDEEQSRPKMMDWVSDLLGWEKENFLNCRVIPVDVLGLSNNKAKPLFWRHERLPLPLSYLKDEKLVDELKKALSLAEDVAISLQNILKKKMAKELGLIKGGDRKSENDILSNKAKRIYWSRLEVPFKELLVNLPNDKIVEYGDENQSSQWAKKIRNTAEEAFDYACDTLGTDARVLKTVTKFKNEFRTRVSGAVTEFRDKVMKIIGNPTG
;
A
#
# COMPACT_ATOMS: atom_id res chain seq x y z
N MET A 1 3.32 -18.16 36.82
CA MET A 1 2.43 -18.03 35.65
C MET A 1 1.87 -16.62 35.70
N SER A 2 1.82 -15.90 34.58
CA SER A 2 1.20 -14.57 34.56
C SER A 2 -0.30 -14.68 34.87
N GLU A 3 -0.84 -13.70 35.59
CA GLU A 3 -2.27 -13.60 35.91
C GLU A 3 -3.14 -13.48 34.64
N PHE A 4 -2.54 -12.99 33.56
CA PHE A 4 -3.15 -12.78 32.26
C PHE A 4 -2.37 -13.55 31.20
N SER A 5 -3.08 -14.21 30.28
CA SER A 5 -2.48 -14.96 29.17
C SER A 5 -3.36 -14.85 27.94
N PHE A 6 -2.75 -14.67 26.78
CA PHE A 6 -3.41 -14.73 25.49
C PHE A 6 -2.40 -15.18 24.43
N ASN A 7 -2.36 -16.49 24.17
CA ASN A 7 -1.34 -17.09 23.30
C ASN A 7 -1.78 -17.12 21.84
N LEU A 8 -1.12 -16.29 21.03
CA LEU A 8 -1.47 -16.00 19.63
C LEU A 8 -1.34 -17.21 18.68
N VAL A 9 -0.71 -18.30 19.12
CA VAL A 9 -0.64 -19.54 18.35
C VAL A 9 -2.03 -20.17 18.19
N ASN A 10 -2.81 -20.19 19.26
CA ASN A 10 -4.08 -20.91 19.33
C ASN A 10 -5.29 -19.99 19.50
N GLU A 11 -5.13 -18.89 20.26
CA GLU A 11 -6.24 -17.96 20.48
C GLU A 11 -6.63 -17.29 19.16
N PRO A 12 -7.93 -17.09 18.89
CA PRO A 12 -8.39 -16.44 17.67
C PRO A 12 -8.10 -14.94 17.72
N TRP A 13 -7.36 -14.42 16.74
CA TRP A 13 -7.08 -12.97 16.64
C TRP A 13 -6.83 -12.44 15.24
N ILE A 14 -6.56 -13.32 14.26
CA ILE A 14 -6.30 -12.95 12.87
C ILE A 14 -7.64 -12.94 12.10
N PRO A 15 -8.15 -11.77 11.71
CA PRO A 15 -9.45 -11.66 11.08
C PRO A 15 -9.37 -12.10 9.63
N CYS A 16 -10.21 -13.07 9.28
CA CYS A 16 -10.28 -13.67 7.96
C CYS A 16 -11.69 -13.53 7.39
N ILE A 17 -11.76 -13.38 6.07
CA ILE A 17 -12.98 -13.58 5.30
C ILE A 17 -12.95 -14.97 4.69
N MET A 18 -14.04 -15.71 4.86
CA MET A 18 -14.24 -17.02 4.28
C MET A 18 -14.82 -16.89 2.85
N PRO A 19 -14.76 -17.95 2.02
CA PRO A 19 -15.29 -17.90 0.64
C PRO A 19 -16.77 -17.51 0.53
N ASP A 20 -17.58 -17.83 1.55
CA ASP A 20 -18.99 -17.46 1.66
C ASP A 20 -19.22 -16.00 2.12
N GLY A 21 -18.15 -15.24 2.37
CA GLY A 21 -18.19 -13.86 2.86
C GLY A 21 -18.31 -13.72 4.38
N SER A 22 -18.45 -14.82 5.12
CA SER A 22 -18.48 -14.79 6.58
C SER A 22 -17.12 -14.38 7.17
N ARG A 23 -17.16 -13.78 8.37
CA ARG A 23 -15.96 -13.37 9.11
C ARG A 23 -15.62 -14.42 10.15
N LYS A 24 -14.34 -14.78 10.24
CA LYS A 24 -13.84 -15.70 11.28
C LYS A 24 -12.44 -15.31 11.70
N GLU A 25 -12.16 -15.41 12.99
CA GLU A 25 -10.82 -15.20 13.53
C GLU A 25 -10.13 -16.55 13.77
N TYR A 26 -8.82 -16.59 13.51
CA TYR A 26 -7.97 -17.76 13.73
C TYR A 26 -6.72 -17.37 14.54
N GLY A 27 -6.14 -18.34 15.23
CA GLY A 27 -4.76 -18.25 15.74
C GLY A 27 -3.74 -18.45 14.63
N LEU A 28 -2.46 -18.16 14.90
CA LEU A 28 -1.36 -18.25 13.93
C LEU A 28 -1.20 -19.65 13.32
N LYS A 29 -1.39 -20.69 14.13
CA LYS A 29 -1.31 -22.07 13.63
C LYS A 29 -2.46 -22.37 12.68
N ASP A 30 -3.69 -22.10 13.11
CA ASP A 30 -4.88 -22.48 12.36
C ASP A 30 -5.07 -21.65 11.09
N VAL A 31 -4.66 -20.38 11.07
CA VAL A 31 -4.73 -19.54 9.86
C VAL A 31 -3.82 -20.07 8.76
N LEU A 32 -2.61 -20.53 9.11
CA LEU A 32 -1.68 -21.10 8.14
C LEU A 32 -2.18 -22.46 7.66
N LEU A 33 -2.58 -23.35 8.57
CA LEU A 33 -3.08 -24.68 8.20
C LEU A 33 -4.38 -24.65 7.37
N ASN A 34 -5.23 -23.63 7.58
CA ASN A 34 -6.48 -23.45 6.82
C ASN A 34 -6.36 -22.41 5.70
N ALA A 35 -5.16 -21.90 5.39
CA ALA A 35 -4.96 -20.89 4.35
C ALA A 35 -5.60 -21.22 2.99
N PRO A 36 -5.64 -22.49 2.52
CA PRO A 36 -6.33 -22.83 1.26
C PRO A 36 -7.86 -22.67 1.31
N LYS A 37 -8.46 -22.66 2.51
CA LYS A 37 -9.90 -22.54 2.75
C LYS A 37 -10.34 -21.11 3.10
N ILE A 38 -9.38 -20.20 3.28
CA ILE A 38 -9.63 -18.81 3.67
C ILE A 38 -9.54 -17.95 2.41
N ARG A 39 -10.51 -17.06 2.19
CA ARG A 39 -10.47 -16.15 1.04
C ARG A 39 -9.33 -15.14 1.21
N GLU A 40 -9.31 -14.44 2.35
CA GLU A 40 -8.27 -13.45 2.65
C GLU A 40 -8.21 -13.12 4.14
N VAL A 41 -7.04 -12.67 4.60
CA VAL A 41 -6.93 -11.89 5.84
C VAL A 41 -7.39 -10.47 5.55
N TYR A 42 -8.30 -9.95 6.36
CA TYR A 42 -8.86 -8.61 6.20
C TYR A 42 -9.20 -8.01 7.56
N ASP A 43 -8.68 -6.82 7.80
CA ASP A 43 -9.09 -5.95 8.89
C ASP A 43 -9.57 -4.62 8.29
N PRO A 44 -10.58 -3.94 8.89
CA PRO A 44 -10.95 -2.59 8.49
C PRO A 44 -9.77 -1.62 8.43
N SER A 45 -8.71 -1.90 9.20
CA SER A 45 -7.41 -1.28 9.11
C SER A 45 -6.53 -1.87 8.01
N PRO A 46 -6.24 -1.12 6.93
CA PRO A 46 -5.25 -1.51 5.92
C PRO A 46 -3.86 -1.74 6.54
N LEU A 47 -3.54 -1.04 7.63
CA LEU A 47 -2.25 -1.14 8.32
C LEU A 47 -2.12 -2.49 9.04
N VAL A 48 -3.18 -2.91 9.74
CA VAL A 48 -3.27 -4.25 10.34
C VAL A 48 -3.18 -5.32 9.26
N THR A 49 -3.94 -5.18 8.17
CA THR A 49 -3.91 -6.13 7.05
C THR A 49 -2.48 -6.33 6.52
N VAL A 50 -1.75 -5.25 6.25
CA VAL A 50 -0.34 -5.33 5.80
C VAL A 50 0.54 -6.01 6.85
N ALA A 51 0.44 -5.59 8.11
CA ALA A 51 1.32 -6.07 9.17
C ALA A 51 1.11 -7.57 9.46
N LEU A 52 -0.13 -8.06 9.38
CA LEU A 52 -0.44 -9.48 9.51
C LEU A 52 0.13 -10.31 8.34
N HIS A 53 0.04 -9.83 7.10
CA HIS A 53 0.66 -10.54 5.97
C HIS A 53 2.18 -10.65 6.14
N ARG A 54 2.85 -9.58 6.60
CA ARG A 54 4.29 -9.59 6.89
C ARG A 54 4.66 -10.57 8.00
N LEU A 55 3.87 -10.62 9.09
CA LEU A 55 4.05 -11.57 10.18
C LEU A 55 3.94 -13.02 9.68
N LEU A 56 2.89 -13.33 8.91
CA LEU A 56 2.69 -14.66 8.34
C LEU A 56 3.83 -15.04 7.38
N LEU A 57 4.25 -14.12 6.51
CA LEU A 57 5.38 -14.35 5.60
C LEU A 57 6.69 -14.56 6.36
N ALA A 58 6.94 -13.86 7.47
CA ALA A 58 8.13 -14.08 8.28
C ALA A 58 8.16 -15.50 8.88
N ILE A 59 7.02 -15.99 9.39
CA ILE A 59 6.89 -17.38 9.88
C ILE A 59 7.12 -18.37 8.74
N LEU A 60 6.54 -18.12 7.57
CA LEU A 60 6.69 -19.00 6.41
C LEU A 60 8.12 -19.05 5.88
N HIS A 61 8.80 -17.91 5.78
CA HIS A 61 10.20 -17.85 5.34
C HIS A 61 11.12 -18.56 6.33
N ARG A 62 10.81 -18.45 7.62
CA ARG A 62 11.57 -19.14 8.66
C ARG A 62 11.46 -20.66 8.58
N ASN A 63 10.29 -21.18 8.21
CA ASN A 63 9.97 -22.61 8.23
C ASN A 63 10.17 -23.32 6.89
N PHE A 64 9.81 -22.66 5.80
CA PHE A 64 9.77 -23.24 4.46
C PHE A 64 10.73 -22.58 3.48
N GLY A 65 11.15 -21.33 3.76
CA GLY A 65 11.96 -20.41 2.95
C GLY A 65 12.67 -21.05 1.75
N PRO A 66 11.99 -21.17 0.61
CA PRO A 66 12.45 -21.98 -0.51
C PRO A 66 13.80 -21.46 -0.98
N LYS A 67 14.78 -22.37 -1.12
CA LYS A 67 16.14 -22.00 -1.51
C LYS A 67 16.25 -21.65 -2.99
N ASP A 68 15.29 -22.13 -3.78
CA ASP A 68 15.27 -22.08 -5.24
C ASP A 68 13.84 -22.23 -5.80
N ASP A 69 13.73 -21.98 -7.09
CA ASP A 69 12.55 -22.10 -7.96
C ASP A 69 11.84 -23.44 -7.79
N LYS A 70 12.62 -24.53 -7.68
CA LYS A 70 12.11 -25.90 -7.57
C LYS A 70 11.41 -26.14 -6.24
N SER A 71 12.01 -25.69 -5.14
CA SER A 71 11.43 -25.85 -3.80
C SER A 71 10.19 -24.98 -3.62
N TRP A 72 10.17 -23.76 -4.17
CA TRP A 72 8.98 -22.92 -4.17
C TRP A 72 7.83 -23.58 -4.96
N LYS A 73 8.13 -24.11 -6.14
CA LYS A 73 7.17 -24.80 -7.00
C LYS A 73 6.57 -26.05 -6.34
N ALA A 74 7.38 -26.83 -5.64
CA ALA A 74 6.89 -28.00 -4.91
C ALA A 74 5.87 -27.60 -3.83
N LEU A 75 6.10 -26.48 -3.12
CA LEU A 75 5.14 -25.93 -2.16
C LEU A 75 3.85 -25.47 -2.86
N TRP A 76 3.97 -24.75 -3.98
CA TRP A 76 2.81 -24.30 -4.76
C TRP A 76 1.91 -25.47 -5.19
N GLN A 77 2.53 -26.53 -5.74
CA GLN A 77 1.82 -27.73 -6.19
C GLN A 77 1.18 -28.52 -5.04
N LYS A 78 1.79 -28.53 -3.85
CA LYS A 78 1.20 -29.14 -2.65
C LYS A 78 -0.10 -28.42 -2.23
N GLY A 79 -0.20 -27.11 -2.48
CA GLY A 79 -1.40 -26.33 -2.21
C GLY A 79 -1.69 -26.08 -0.73
N CYS A 80 -0.80 -26.50 0.18
CA CYS A 80 -0.91 -26.31 1.62
C CYS A 80 0.46 -26.33 2.30
N TRP A 81 0.54 -25.78 3.50
CA TRP A 81 1.74 -25.80 4.33
C TRP A 81 1.87 -27.12 5.08
N ASP A 82 3.11 -27.57 5.31
CA ASP A 82 3.34 -28.79 6.07
C ASP A 82 2.95 -28.61 7.55
N ARG A 83 2.08 -29.49 8.04
CA ARG A 83 1.56 -29.42 9.40
C ARG A 83 2.65 -29.68 10.44
N GLU A 84 3.45 -30.73 10.25
CA GLU A 84 4.41 -31.18 11.26
C GLU A 84 5.50 -30.14 11.46
N ILE A 85 5.94 -29.50 10.37
CA ILE A 85 6.92 -28.39 10.42
C ILE A 85 6.36 -27.22 11.25
N LEU A 86 5.13 -26.78 10.96
CA LEU A 86 4.50 -25.68 11.69
C LEU A 86 4.24 -26.02 13.15
N GLU A 87 3.72 -27.21 13.45
CA GLU A 87 3.45 -27.65 14.82
C GLU A 87 4.73 -27.72 15.65
N LYS A 88 5.82 -28.24 15.07
CA LYS A 88 7.15 -28.24 15.73
C LYS A 88 7.62 -26.82 16.03
N TYR A 89 7.56 -25.92 15.05
CA TYR A 89 8.00 -24.54 15.21
C TYR A 89 7.21 -23.77 16.28
N PHE A 90 5.88 -23.87 16.25
CA PHE A 90 5.05 -23.22 17.25
C PHE A 90 5.17 -23.86 18.63
N SER A 91 5.51 -25.15 18.72
CA SER A 91 5.82 -25.79 20.01
C SER A 91 7.13 -25.26 20.59
N GLU A 92 8.18 -25.15 19.77
CA GLU A 92 9.49 -24.63 20.17
C GLU A 92 9.38 -23.17 20.65
N TRP A 93 8.65 -22.34 19.91
CA TRP A 93 8.54 -20.91 20.19
C TRP A 93 7.29 -20.51 20.98
N ARG A 94 6.54 -21.48 21.53
CA ARG A 94 5.25 -21.24 22.21
C ARG A 94 5.30 -20.14 23.27
N GLY A 95 6.36 -20.12 24.07
CA GLY A 95 6.57 -19.15 25.15
C GLY A 95 6.83 -17.71 24.67
N ARG A 96 7.05 -17.50 23.37
CA ARG A 96 7.31 -16.17 22.78
C ARG A 96 6.09 -15.56 22.09
N PHE A 97 4.98 -16.29 22.03
CA PHE A 97 3.73 -15.88 21.38
C PHE A 97 2.59 -15.55 22.36
N ASP A 98 2.84 -15.53 23.67
CA ASP A 98 1.87 -15.00 24.62
C ASP A 98 1.97 -13.46 24.66
N LEU A 99 0.84 -12.80 24.42
CA LEU A 99 0.75 -11.35 24.37
C LEU A 99 1.06 -10.70 25.74
N PHE A 100 0.81 -11.41 26.84
CA PHE A 100 0.95 -10.88 28.20
C PHE A 100 2.00 -11.61 29.03
N ASP A 101 2.92 -12.33 28.37
CA ASP A 101 4.01 -12.99 29.08
C ASP A 101 4.80 -11.96 29.92
N SER A 102 5.13 -12.36 31.15
CA SER A 102 5.78 -11.46 32.12
C SER A 102 7.22 -11.08 31.75
N GLN A 103 7.91 -11.90 30.95
CA GLN A 103 9.32 -11.73 30.61
C GLN A 103 9.51 -11.44 29.12
N LYS A 104 8.79 -12.15 28.25
CA LYS A 104 8.92 -12.09 26.79
C LYS A 104 7.55 -11.91 26.11
N PRO A 105 6.80 -10.84 26.43
CA PRO A 105 5.51 -10.57 25.82
C PRO A 105 5.68 -10.36 24.31
N PHE A 106 4.81 -10.98 23.51
CA PHE A 106 4.91 -10.93 22.06
C PHE A 106 4.94 -9.48 21.53
N TYR A 107 5.92 -9.16 20.67
CA TYR A 107 6.14 -7.85 20.03
C TYR A 107 6.28 -6.66 21.00
N GLN A 108 6.64 -6.94 22.24
CA GLN A 108 6.70 -5.98 23.33
C GLN A 108 8.02 -6.06 24.09
N THR A 109 8.30 -5.04 24.90
CA THR A 109 9.49 -4.96 25.74
C THR A 109 9.07 -4.94 27.21
N ALA A 110 9.20 -6.08 27.91
CA ALA A 110 8.77 -6.24 29.30
C ALA A 110 9.40 -5.21 30.26
N LYS A 111 10.66 -4.82 30.00
CA LYS A 111 11.44 -3.93 30.86
C LYS A 111 11.11 -2.43 30.72
N VAL A 112 10.19 -2.04 29.84
CA VAL A 112 9.77 -0.62 29.76
C VAL A 112 9.13 -0.21 31.09
N PRO A 113 9.65 0.83 31.79
CA PRO A 113 9.05 1.35 33.01
C PRO A 113 7.65 1.88 32.69
N PHE A 114 6.62 1.20 33.21
CA PHE A 114 5.26 1.44 32.72
C PHE A 114 4.77 2.85 33.06
N GLU A 115 4.91 3.28 34.31
CA GLU A 115 4.36 4.55 34.79
C GLU A 115 5.05 5.78 34.17
N ASP A 116 6.35 5.70 33.86
CA ASP A 116 7.10 6.81 33.25
C ASP A 116 6.71 7.11 31.79
N TYR A 117 6.13 6.11 31.13
CA TYR A 117 5.81 6.09 29.70
C TYR A 117 4.36 5.73 29.40
N LYS A 118 3.50 5.76 30.41
CA LYS A 118 2.08 5.44 30.30
C LYS A 118 1.37 6.35 29.30
N LYS A 119 0.59 5.74 28.42
CA LYS A 119 -0.27 6.35 27.41
C LYS A 119 -1.60 5.60 27.33
N PRO A 120 -2.69 6.27 26.91
CA PRO A 120 -3.93 5.57 26.58
C PRO A 120 -3.72 4.63 25.39
N SER A 121 -4.49 3.55 25.32
CA SER A 121 -4.50 2.58 24.21
C SER A 121 -4.75 3.24 22.85
N SER A 122 -5.56 4.31 22.81
CA SER A 122 -5.79 5.14 21.62
C SER A 122 -4.49 5.66 20.99
N LYS A 123 -3.40 5.79 21.75
CA LYS A 123 -2.12 6.28 21.22
C LYS A 123 -1.45 5.35 20.21
N ILE A 124 -1.75 4.06 20.26
CA ILE A 124 -1.21 3.06 19.34
C ILE A 124 -2.19 2.69 18.22
N ILE A 125 -3.41 3.22 18.26
CA ILE A 125 -4.47 3.01 17.28
C ILE A 125 -4.53 4.26 16.40
N GLN A 126 -3.98 4.18 15.18
CA GLN A 126 -3.79 5.36 14.31
C GLN A 126 -5.12 6.02 13.90
N GLU A 127 -6.20 5.26 13.99
CA GLU A 127 -7.56 5.65 13.66
C GLU A 127 -8.20 6.55 14.74
N LEU A 128 -7.69 6.50 15.97
CA LEU A 128 -8.27 7.23 17.11
C LEU A 128 -7.50 8.52 17.40
N ALA A 129 -8.24 9.52 17.86
CA ALA A 129 -7.70 10.74 18.40
C ALA A 129 -6.97 10.45 19.71
N SER A 130 -5.77 10.99 19.84
CA SER A 130 -4.99 10.97 21.08
C SER A 130 -4.07 12.18 21.15
N GLY A 131 -3.91 12.74 22.35
CA GLY A 131 -3.17 13.98 22.59
C GLY A 131 -3.79 15.16 21.85
N ASN A 132 -2.99 15.84 21.03
CA ASN A 132 -3.40 17.06 20.31
C ASN A 132 -4.00 16.79 18.92
N ASN A 133 -4.30 15.52 18.59
CA ASN A 133 -4.96 15.18 17.34
C ASN A 133 -6.41 15.66 17.35
N SER A 134 -6.92 16.09 16.20
CA SER A 134 -8.32 16.50 16.07
C SER A 134 -9.26 15.30 16.21
N THR A 135 -10.34 15.46 16.97
CA THR A 135 -11.44 14.50 17.09
C THR A 135 -12.38 14.64 15.90
N LEU A 136 -11.99 14.06 14.76
CA LEU A 136 -12.80 14.05 13.54
C LEU A 136 -13.65 12.78 13.49
N PHE A 137 -14.95 12.88 13.77
CA PHE A 137 -15.87 11.74 13.86
C PHE A 137 -15.43 10.66 14.87
N ASP A 138 -14.69 11.08 15.89
CA ASP A 138 -14.20 10.26 16.99
C ASP A 138 -14.57 10.91 18.33
N HIS A 139 -15.09 10.12 19.26
CA HIS A 139 -15.45 10.54 20.62
C HIS A 139 -14.48 10.04 21.68
N THR A 140 -13.37 9.41 21.26
CA THR A 140 -12.32 8.93 22.15
C THR A 140 -11.72 10.08 22.95
N SER A 141 -11.52 9.85 24.24
CA SER A 141 -10.88 10.80 25.16
C SER A 141 -9.71 10.13 25.85
N ASP A 142 -8.58 10.83 25.95
CA ASP A 142 -7.43 10.34 26.73
C ASP A 142 -7.78 10.16 28.24
N ASN A 143 -8.85 10.82 28.73
CA ASN A 143 -9.34 10.69 30.10
C ASN A 143 -10.13 9.39 30.33
N ILE A 144 -10.75 8.85 29.28
CA ILE A 144 -11.50 7.59 29.31
C ILE A 144 -11.01 6.77 28.10
N PRO A 145 -9.83 6.14 28.23
CA PRO A 145 -9.22 5.41 27.12
C PRO A 145 -10.11 4.23 26.71
N PRO A 146 -10.12 3.88 25.41
CA PRO A 146 -10.93 2.79 24.91
C PRO A 146 -10.43 1.45 25.46
N GLU A 147 -11.36 0.58 25.80
CA GLU A 147 -11.11 -0.81 26.16
C GLU A 147 -10.94 -1.64 24.89
N ILE A 148 -9.72 -2.11 24.62
CA ILE A 148 -9.47 -3.03 23.50
C ILE A 148 -9.29 -4.46 24.02
N LEU A 149 -9.82 -5.42 23.28
CA LEU A 149 -9.69 -6.83 23.57
C LEU A 149 -8.27 -7.33 23.24
N PRO A 150 -7.80 -8.45 23.84
CA PRO A 150 -6.47 -9.00 23.55
C PRO A 150 -6.20 -9.26 22.07
N ALA A 151 -7.20 -9.76 21.34
CA ALA A 151 -7.11 -9.99 19.89
C ALA A 151 -6.85 -8.69 19.11
N GLU A 152 -7.55 -7.61 19.46
CA GLU A 152 -7.38 -6.28 18.86
C GLU A 152 -6.03 -5.68 19.26
N ALA A 153 -5.66 -5.79 20.54
CA ALA A 153 -4.38 -5.32 21.05
C ALA A 153 -3.19 -6.00 20.34
N ALA A 154 -3.27 -7.30 20.06
CA ALA A 154 -2.27 -8.02 19.29
C ALA A 154 -2.14 -7.46 17.86
N ARG A 155 -3.26 -7.26 17.15
CA ARG A 155 -3.28 -6.66 15.80
C ARG A 155 -2.66 -5.27 15.79
N VAL A 156 -3.08 -4.43 16.74
CA VAL A 156 -2.62 -3.04 16.86
C VAL A 156 -1.12 -2.99 17.16
N VAL A 157 -0.60 -3.83 18.07
CA VAL A 157 0.84 -3.88 18.37
C VAL A 157 1.67 -4.24 17.14
N VAL A 158 1.25 -5.26 16.37
CA VAL A 158 1.95 -5.67 15.15
C VAL A 158 1.91 -4.57 14.10
N ALA A 159 0.76 -3.92 13.90
CA ALA A 159 0.61 -2.81 12.96
C ALA A 159 1.43 -1.58 13.38
N PHE A 160 1.41 -1.24 14.67
CA PHE A 160 2.10 -0.07 15.19
C PHE A 160 3.62 -0.19 15.02
N GLN A 161 4.20 -1.38 15.18
CA GLN A 161 5.63 -1.58 14.90
C GLN A 161 6.01 -1.26 13.45
N ALA A 162 5.11 -1.47 12.49
CA ALA A 162 5.35 -1.21 11.08
C ALA A 162 5.00 0.23 10.63
N PHE A 163 4.04 0.87 11.32
CA PHE A 163 3.44 2.16 10.93
C PHE A 163 3.46 3.25 12.01
N ALA A 164 4.25 3.12 13.08
CA ALA A 164 4.38 4.17 14.08
C ALA A 164 4.93 5.47 13.48
N LEU A 165 4.13 6.53 13.54
CA LEU A 165 4.51 7.88 13.11
C LEU A 165 5.72 8.37 13.93
N GLY A 166 6.60 9.11 13.25
CA GLY A 166 7.65 9.89 13.93
C GLY A 166 7.03 11.07 14.69
N GLY A 167 7.76 11.65 15.63
CA GLY A 167 7.24 12.78 16.41
C GLY A 167 7.98 13.01 17.71
N LEU A 168 7.64 14.10 18.41
CA LEU A 168 8.18 14.39 19.73
C LEU A 168 7.51 13.48 20.77
N ILE A 169 8.33 12.77 21.56
CA ILE A 169 7.87 11.92 22.67
C ILE A 169 7.87 12.70 23.98
N LYS A 170 8.96 13.47 24.24
CA LYS A 170 9.14 14.42 25.36
C LYS A 170 9.98 15.61 24.85
N GLN A 171 10.07 16.71 25.60
CA GLN A 171 10.88 17.88 25.22
C GLN A 171 12.30 17.47 24.79
N GLY A 172 12.71 17.87 23.57
CA GLY A 172 14.04 17.57 23.00
C GLY A 172 14.23 16.15 22.44
N VAL A 173 13.25 15.25 22.60
CA VAL A 173 13.40 13.83 22.26
C VAL A 173 12.41 13.45 21.15
N SER A 174 12.91 13.41 19.90
CA SER A 174 12.14 13.01 18.72
C SER A 174 12.36 11.54 18.34
N ASP A 175 11.31 10.89 17.87
CA ASP A 175 11.36 9.53 17.34
C ASP A 175 11.27 9.51 15.83
N LYS A 176 11.87 8.49 15.23
CA LYS A 176 11.82 8.25 13.79
C LYS A 176 10.60 7.40 13.45
N GLU A 177 10.08 7.62 12.25
CA GLU A 177 8.95 6.85 11.73
C GLU A 177 9.34 5.38 11.50
N ALA A 178 8.33 4.50 11.60
CA ALA A 178 8.48 3.09 11.33
C ALA A 178 8.68 2.81 9.83
N PRO A 179 9.18 1.61 9.45
CA PRO A 179 9.65 1.33 8.09
C PRO A 179 8.62 1.56 6.99
N LEU A 180 7.32 1.38 7.24
CA LEU A 180 6.28 1.45 6.21
C LEU A 180 5.44 2.74 6.24
N VAL A 181 5.69 3.64 7.20
CA VAL A 181 5.01 4.94 7.25
C VAL A 181 5.23 5.71 5.95
N GLY A 182 4.14 6.29 5.43
CA GLY A 182 4.11 7.09 4.21
C GLY A 182 4.07 6.27 2.91
N LYS A 183 4.31 4.96 2.96
CA LYS A 183 4.58 4.14 1.76
C LYS A 183 3.32 3.41 1.29
N ALA A 184 3.21 3.25 -0.03
CA ALA A 184 2.26 2.34 -0.65
C ALA A 184 2.84 0.92 -0.63
N VAL A 185 2.17 0.01 0.07
CA VAL A 185 2.57 -1.39 0.23
C VAL A 185 1.69 -2.27 -0.64
N VAL A 186 2.31 -3.13 -1.42
CA VAL A 186 1.68 -3.97 -2.44
C VAL A 186 1.59 -5.41 -1.96
N ILE A 187 0.41 -6.02 -2.12
CA ILE A 187 0.15 -7.43 -1.84
C ILE A 187 -0.54 -8.04 -3.06
N LEU A 188 0.09 -9.06 -3.65
CA LEU A 188 -0.53 -9.86 -4.70
C LEU A 188 -1.57 -10.81 -4.10
N LYS A 189 -2.73 -10.93 -4.74
CA LYS A 189 -3.83 -11.78 -4.26
C LYS A 189 -4.04 -12.97 -5.20
N GLY A 190 -4.19 -14.14 -4.60
CA GLY A 190 -4.68 -15.33 -5.30
C GLY A 190 -6.14 -15.61 -4.95
N ASP A 191 -6.63 -16.79 -5.32
CA ASP A 191 -8.01 -17.24 -5.07
C ASP A 191 -8.29 -17.50 -3.58
N ASN A 192 -7.23 -17.75 -2.81
CA ASN A 192 -7.28 -17.99 -1.38
C ASN A 192 -6.03 -17.43 -0.67
N LEU A 193 -6.01 -17.50 0.65
CA LEU A 193 -4.90 -17.01 1.46
C LEU A 193 -3.60 -17.78 1.21
N PHE A 194 -3.66 -19.09 0.92
CA PHE A 194 -2.45 -19.86 0.60
C PHE A 194 -1.78 -19.31 -0.67
N GLN A 195 -2.53 -19.15 -1.76
CA GLN A 195 -2.01 -18.58 -3.00
C GLN A 195 -1.55 -17.13 -2.80
N THR A 196 -2.30 -16.34 -2.03
CA THR A 196 -1.91 -14.97 -1.66
C THR A 196 -0.55 -14.95 -0.95
N LEU A 197 -0.35 -15.80 0.06
CA LEU A 197 0.94 -15.90 0.75
C LEU A 197 2.04 -16.35 -0.20
N MET A 198 1.81 -17.40 -1.00
CA MET A 198 2.78 -17.90 -1.97
C MET A 198 3.21 -16.85 -3.02
N LEU A 199 2.27 -16.07 -3.56
CA LEU A 199 2.58 -15.01 -4.55
C LEU A 199 3.47 -13.91 -3.96
N ASN A 200 3.46 -13.74 -2.63
CA ASN A 200 4.32 -12.79 -1.92
C ASN A 200 5.48 -13.48 -1.18
N PHE A 201 5.67 -14.79 -1.42
CA PHE A 201 6.68 -15.63 -0.79
C PHE A 201 7.85 -15.83 -1.73
N HIS A 202 9.03 -15.38 -1.33
CA HIS A 202 10.20 -15.32 -2.22
C HIS A 202 11.17 -16.48 -1.98
N HIS A 203 12.06 -16.71 -2.94
CA HIS A 203 13.28 -17.48 -2.65
C HIS A 203 14.09 -16.81 -1.56
N TYR A 204 14.71 -17.62 -0.71
CA TYR A 204 15.34 -17.15 0.51
C TYR A 204 16.64 -17.91 0.76
N ASN A 205 17.66 -17.56 -0.01
CA ASN A 205 19.01 -18.12 0.05
C ASN A 205 20.05 -17.04 0.41
N ALA A 206 21.22 -17.45 0.91
CA ALA A 206 22.26 -16.54 1.35
C ALA A 206 22.99 -15.83 0.18
N ASP A 207 22.97 -16.46 -0.99
CA ASP A 207 23.65 -15.96 -2.20
C ASP A 207 22.79 -14.95 -3.00
N GLY A 208 21.52 -14.78 -2.64
CA GLY A 208 20.59 -13.87 -3.32
C GLY A 208 20.70 -12.43 -2.80
N GLU A 209 20.62 -11.45 -3.71
CA GLU A 209 20.60 -10.05 -3.32
C GLU A 209 19.29 -9.65 -2.60
N VAL A 210 18.15 -10.23 -3.01
CA VAL A 210 16.81 -9.88 -2.49
C VAL A 210 15.83 -11.07 -2.58
N PRO A 211 15.09 -11.41 -1.51
CA PRO A 211 15.26 -10.92 -0.16
C PRO A 211 16.64 -11.30 0.39
N PHE A 212 17.30 -10.32 1.01
CA PHE A 212 18.63 -10.51 1.57
C PHE A 212 18.54 -11.39 2.82
N ARG A 213 19.38 -12.43 2.86
CA ARG A 213 19.49 -13.35 4.00
C ARG A 213 20.90 -13.28 4.56
N SER A 214 21.01 -13.21 5.89
CA SER A 214 22.27 -13.44 6.59
C SER A 214 22.11 -14.57 7.61
N GLU A 215 23.22 -15.08 8.13
CA GLU A 215 23.22 -16.07 9.22
C GLU A 215 22.56 -15.55 10.51
N LYS A 216 22.52 -14.22 10.69
CA LYS A 216 21.90 -13.57 11.85
C LYS A 216 20.42 -13.24 11.62
N ASP A 217 19.89 -13.51 10.43
CA ASP A 217 18.50 -13.16 10.12
C ASP A 217 17.52 -14.00 10.93
N LYS A 218 16.80 -13.30 11.82
CA LYS A 218 15.83 -13.87 12.75
C LYS A 218 14.67 -12.91 12.91
N PRO A 219 13.43 -13.43 12.96
CA PRO A 219 12.30 -12.62 13.36
C PRO A 219 12.43 -12.20 14.83
N CYS A 220 11.75 -11.13 15.23
CA CYS A 220 11.94 -10.52 16.55
C CYS A 220 11.66 -11.47 17.74
N TRP A 221 10.74 -12.43 17.61
CA TRP A 221 10.43 -13.38 18.68
C TRP A 221 11.48 -14.48 18.85
N GLU A 222 12.44 -14.61 17.93
CA GLU A 222 13.59 -15.53 18.07
C GLU A 222 14.85 -14.87 18.63
N ARG A 223 14.76 -13.58 18.98
CA ARG A 223 15.86 -12.79 19.55
C ARG A 223 15.71 -12.71 21.06
N ASP A 224 16.79 -12.91 21.81
CA ASP A 224 16.72 -12.87 23.28
C ASP A 224 16.93 -11.46 23.83
N GLU A 225 17.49 -10.55 23.02
CA GLU A 225 17.68 -9.16 23.37
C GLU A 225 16.35 -8.40 23.40
N ASP A 226 16.22 -7.52 24.38
CA ASP A 226 15.08 -6.60 24.45
C ASP A 226 15.27 -5.45 23.44
N THR A 227 14.16 -4.86 22.98
CA THR A 227 14.23 -3.73 22.05
C THR A 227 14.79 -2.49 22.74
N GLU A 228 15.80 -1.86 22.13
CA GLU A 228 16.50 -0.70 22.66
C GLU A 228 16.34 0.53 21.76
N ALA A 229 16.44 1.72 22.37
CA ALA A 229 16.39 3.00 21.69
C ALA A 229 17.73 3.33 20.99
N LYS A 230 18.10 2.60 19.93
CA LYS A 230 19.38 2.78 19.22
C LYS A 230 19.28 2.58 17.71
N GLU A 231 20.34 3.03 17.02
CA GLU A 231 20.56 2.65 15.62
C GLU A 231 20.99 1.19 15.53
N ARG A 232 20.38 0.45 14.60
CA ARG A 232 20.73 -0.94 14.34
C ARG A 232 20.64 -1.21 12.84
N ASN A 233 21.63 -1.91 12.29
CA ASN A 233 21.55 -2.45 10.94
C ASN A 233 20.55 -3.61 10.88
N LEU A 234 19.95 -3.84 9.71
CA LEU A 234 19.16 -5.05 9.50
C LEU A 234 20.08 -6.28 9.46
N ASP A 235 19.69 -7.33 10.16
CA ASP A 235 20.36 -8.63 10.03
C ASP A 235 19.79 -9.46 8.88
N GLY A 236 18.64 -9.08 8.31
CA GLY A 236 18.08 -9.76 7.16
C GLY A 236 16.62 -9.38 6.89
N TYR A 237 15.99 -10.13 5.99
CA TYR A 237 14.62 -9.91 5.58
C TYR A 237 13.60 -10.28 6.66
N LEU A 238 13.81 -11.34 7.45
CA LEU A 238 12.90 -11.68 8.56
C LEU A 238 12.91 -10.60 9.64
N ASP A 239 14.09 -10.05 9.92
CA ASP A 239 14.27 -8.90 10.78
C ASP A 239 13.52 -7.66 10.24
N LEU A 240 13.56 -7.40 8.93
CA LEU A 240 12.82 -6.31 8.31
C LEU A 240 11.30 -6.49 8.37
N LEU A 241 10.81 -7.72 8.15
CA LEU A 241 9.37 -8.03 8.24
C LEU A 241 8.83 -7.84 9.67
N THR A 242 9.69 -8.01 10.67
CA THR A 242 9.32 -8.02 12.09
C THR A 242 10.01 -6.91 12.90
N TRP A 243 10.42 -5.82 12.24
CA TRP A 243 11.22 -4.76 12.82
C TRP A 243 10.54 -4.09 14.03
N GLN A 244 11.27 -3.97 15.15
CA GLN A 244 10.76 -3.37 16.39
C GLN A 244 11.10 -1.88 16.45
N SER A 245 10.30 -1.04 15.78
CA SER A 245 10.49 0.43 15.73
C SER A 245 10.15 1.14 17.05
N ARG A 246 9.42 0.48 17.94
CA ARG A 246 8.98 0.98 19.25
C ARG A 246 9.21 -0.08 20.33
N SER A 247 9.42 0.39 21.55
CA SER A 247 9.33 -0.45 22.74
C SER A 247 7.95 -0.24 23.35
N ILE A 248 7.10 -1.26 23.24
CA ILE A 248 5.69 -1.23 23.64
C ILE A 248 5.52 -2.19 24.83
N ARG A 249 4.69 -1.82 25.81
CA ARG A 249 4.25 -2.73 26.88
C ARG A 249 2.78 -2.50 27.19
N LEU A 250 1.94 -3.49 26.95
CA LEU A 250 0.51 -3.43 27.27
C LEU A 250 0.29 -3.63 28.77
N LYS A 251 -0.76 -3.01 29.32
CA LYS A 251 -1.25 -3.28 30.67
C LYS A 251 -2.55 -4.07 30.60
N PRO A 252 -2.51 -5.40 30.72
CA PRO A 252 -3.73 -6.19 30.87
C PRO A 252 -4.42 -5.85 32.19
N GLU A 253 -5.75 -5.79 32.16
CA GLU A 253 -6.58 -5.62 33.35
C GLU A 253 -7.92 -6.34 33.17
N ARG A 254 -8.65 -6.58 34.27
CA ARG A 254 -10.03 -7.07 34.23
C ARG A 254 -11.00 -5.94 34.52
N VAL A 255 -11.89 -5.66 33.58
CA VAL A 255 -13.01 -4.73 33.74
C VAL A 255 -14.29 -5.53 33.50
N ASP A 256 -15.22 -5.50 34.45
CA ASP A 256 -16.49 -6.26 34.40
C ASP A 256 -16.29 -7.75 34.01
N GLY A 257 -15.23 -8.36 34.55
CA GLY A 257 -14.87 -9.75 34.29
C GLY A 257 -14.21 -10.03 32.93
N LYS A 258 -14.09 -9.04 32.04
CA LYS A 258 -13.43 -9.15 30.74
C LYS A 258 -11.97 -8.73 30.81
N LEU A 259 -11.09 -9.48 30.16
CA LEU A 259 -9.69 -9.09 29.97
C LEU A 259 -9.60 -8.02 28.88
N VAL A 260 -9.09 -6.85 29.24
CA VAL A 260 -8.98 -5.68 28.34
C VAL A 260 -7.63 -4.99 28.51
N VAL A 261 -7.32 -4.08 27.58
CA VAL A 261 -6.18 -3.17 27.68
C VAL A 261 -6.67 -1.74 27.45
N ARG A 262 -6.56 -0.86 28.46
CA ARG A 262 -6.82 0.59 28.29
C ARG A 262 -5.56 1.44 28.23
N TYR A 263 -4.44 0.90 28.72
CA TYR A 263 -3.19 1.63 28.83
C TYR A 263 -2.02 0.84 28.28
N VAL A 264 -1.06 1.58 27.75
CA VAL A 264 0.18 1.06 27.20
C VAL A 264 1.34 1.93 27.69
N ALA A 265 2.52 1.36 27.83
CA ALA A 265 3.75 2.12 27.93
C ALA A 265 4.43 2.13 26.56
N LEU A 266 4.84 3.32 26.12
CA LEU A 266 5.41 3.52 24.79
C LEU A 266 6.73 4.28 24.84
N TRP A 267 7.78 3.67 24.30
CA TRP A 267 9.10 4.25 24.18
C TRP A 267 9.73 3.98 22.80
N LYS A 268 10.90 4.59 22.57
CA LYS A 268 11.66 4.40 21.33
C LYS A 268 12.18 2.97 21.22
N GLY A 269 12.09 2.43 20.02
CA GLY A 269 12.74 1.17 19.65
C GLY A 269 13.92 1.41 18.71
N TYR A 270 14.19 0.42 17.85
CA TYR A 270 15.27 0.51 16.89
C TYR A 270 14.95 1.48 15.77
N ARG A 271 15.97 2.23 15.33
CA ARG A 271 15.91 3.07 14.15
C ARG A 271 16.96 2.64 13.13
N PHE A 272 16.65 2.82 11.86
CA PHE A 272 17.67 2.61 10.83
C PHE A 272 18.79 3.66 10.96
N PRO A 273 20.04 3.30 10.63
CA PRO A 273 21.14 4.25 10.58
C PRO A 273 20.86 5.37 9.57
N LYS A 274 21.54 6.51 9.75
CA LYS A 274 21.45 7.61 8.78
C LYS A 274 21.89 7.14 7.39
N GLY A 275 21.11 7.48 6.36
CA GLY A 275 21.39 7.09 4.97
C GLY A 275 20.98 5.66 4.62
N PHE A 276 20.33 4.93 5.54
CA PHE A 276 19.84 3.59 5.25
C PHE A 276 18.74 3.60 4.17
N SER A 277 18.96 2.81 3.13
CA SER A 277 18.02 2.66 2.01
C SER A 277 17.19 1.39 2.11
N LEU A 278 15.87 1.54 1.96
CA LEU A 278 14.93 0.43 1.77
C LEU A 278 14.86 -0.03 0.30
N TYR A 279 15.39 0.75 -0.64
CA TYR A 279 15.43 0.37 -2.05
C TYR A 279 16.20 -0.95 -2.20
N LYS A 280 15.66 -1.85 -3.04
CA LYS A 280 16.09 -3.25 -3.18
C LYS A 280 16.03 -4.12 -1.92
N LYS A 281 15.60 -3.63 -0.75
CA LYS A 281 15.47 -4.45 0.47
C LYS A 281 14.02 -4.75 0.81
N GLU A 282 13.16 -3.74 0.74
CA GLU A 282 11.73 -3.90 0.95
C GLU A 282 11.08 -4.43 -0.32
N THR A 283 10.51 -5.63 -0.25
CA THR A 283 10.01 -6.37 -1.41
C THR A 283 8.61 -5.94 -1.81
N MET A 284 7.85 -5.33 -0.88
CA MET A 284 6.44 -4.97 -1.07
C MET A 284 6.21 -3.52 -1.48
N VAL A 285 7.27 -2.70 -1.59
CA VAL A 285 7.13 -1.26 -1.87
C VAL A 285 7.68 -0.95 -3.26
N PRO A 286 6.92 -0.22 -4.10
CA PRO A 286 7.44 0.31 -5.35
C PRO A 286 8.27 1.57 -5.09
N PHE A 287 9.30 1.80 -5.91
CA PHE A 287 10.17 2.97 -5.83
C PHE A 287 10.22 3.74 -7.15
N ARG A 288 10.54 5.03 -7.06
CA ARG A 288 10.74 5.94 -8.18
C ARG A 288 12.06 6.67 -8.01
N LYS A 289 12.81 6.79 -9.10
CA LYS A 289 14.02 7.61 -9.14
C LYS A 289 13.62 9.09 -9.10
N LYS A 290 14.20 9.85 -8.18
CA LYS A 290 14.07 11.30 -8.15
C LYS A 290 14.82 11.90 -9.33
N LYS A 291 14.17 12.83 -10.05
CA LYS A 291 14.79 13.54 -11.18
C LYS A 291 15.99 14.40 -10.78
N LYS A 292 16.00 14.90 -9.53
CA LYS A 292 17.11 15.65 -8.92
C LYS A 292 17.20 15.24 -7.46
N ALA A 293 18.19 14.41 -7.13
CA ALA A 293 18.54 14.10 -5.75
C ALA A 293 19.74 14.95 -5.34
N GLY A 294 19.72 15.48 -4.11
CA GLY A 294 20.91 16.11 -3.52
C GLY A 294 22.01 15.06 -3.21
N PRO A 295 23.25 15.48 -2.95
CA PRO A 295 24.38 14.56 -2.68
C PRO A 295 24.13 13.58 -1.54
N ASP A 296 23.35 13.99 -0.53
CA ASP A 296 23.04 13.20 0.67
C ASP A 296 21.61 12.64 0.67
N GLU A 297 20.86 12.81 -0.43
CA GLU A 297 19.48 12.32 -0.52
C GLU A 297 19.43 10.93 -1.17
N GLU A 298 18.59 10.06 -0.62
CA GLU A 298 18.23 8.81 -1.28
C GLU A 298 17.62 9.10 -2.67
N PRO A 299 18.25 8.63 -3.77
CA PRO A 299 17.75 8.82 -5.13
C PRO A 299 16.45 8.05 -5.40
N TRP A 300 16.19 6.95 -4.70
CA TRP A 300 14.98 6.15 -4.89
C TRP A 300 13.94 6.45 -3.81
N SER A 301 12.93 7.26 -4.16
CA SER A 301 11.81 7.52 -3.24
C SER A 301 10.76 6.43 -3.38
N PRO A 302 10.20 5.90 -2.27
CA PRO A 302 9.07 5.00 -2.35
C PRO A 302 7.85 5.68 -2.98
N VAL A 303 6.89 4.91 -3.49
CA VAL A 303 5.58 5.44 -3.89
C VAL A 303 4.75 5.72 -2.64
N HIS A 304 4.03 6.85 -2.63
CA HIS A 304 3.23 7.33 -1.49
C HIS A 304 1.80 7.60 -1.93
N PHE A 305 0.84 7.54 -1.01
CA PHE A 305 -0.51 8.05 -1.24
C PHE A 305 -0.56 9.58 -1.15
N GLN A 306 -1.26 10.22 -2.08
CA GLN A 306 -1.49 11.68 -2.09
C GLN A 306 -3.00 11.96 -2.07
N GLU A 307 -3.42 12.99 -1.33
CA GLU A 307 -4.86 13.32 -1.16
C GLU A 307 -5.56 13.64 -2.50
N ASP A 308 -4.85 14.26 -3.45
CA ASP A 308 -5.40 14.77 -4.70
C ASP A 308 -4.99 13.94 -5.93
N ARG A 309 -4.48 12.72 -5.71
CA ARG A 309 -4.05 11.79 -6.75
C ARG A 309 -4.53 10.37 -6.45
N ALA A 310 -5.36 9.83 -7.35
CA ALA A 310 -5.76 8.43 -7.32
C ALA A 310 -4.57 7.54 -7.69
N LEU A 311 -4.40 6.41 -6.99
CA LEU A 311 -3.23 5.55 -7.15
C LEU A 311 -3.14 4.91 -8.55
N TRP A 312 -4.27 4.66 -9.22
CA TRP A 312 -4.25 4.10 -10.58
C TRP A 312 -3.49 4.98 -11.59
N ARG A 313 -3.39 6.29 -11.34
CA ARG A 313 -2.56 7.22 -12.13
C ARG A 313 -1.06 6.97 -11.98
N ASP A 314 -0.70 6.21 -10.95
CA ASP A 314 0.63 5.80 -10.57
C ASP A 314 0.87 4.31 -10.84
N SER A 315 -0.07 3.63 -11.50
CA SER A 315 -0.03 2.19 -11.78
C SER A 315 1.19 1.75 -12.57
N LEU A 316 1.79 2.59 -13.42
CA LEU A 316 3.04 2.26 -14.11
C LEU A 316 4.17 1.89 -13.15
N SER A 317 4.23 2.50 -11.96
CA SER A 317 5.23 2.16 -10.95
C SER A 317 5.04 0.77 -10.33
N LEU A 318 3.90 0.13 -10.59
CA LEU A 318 3.63 -1.26 -10.22
C LEU A 318 4.07 -2.25 -11.31
N PHE A 319 4.14 -1.81 -12.58
CA PHE A 319 4.28 -2.71 -13.74
C PHE A 319 5.61 -2.56 -14.47
N GLN A 320 6.12 -1.33 -14.61
CA GLN A 320 7.34 -1.04 -15.37
C GLN A 320 8.60 -1.43 -14.60
N SER A 321 9.48 -2.16 -15.30
CA SER A 321 10.88 -2.37 -14.91
C SER A 321 11.87 -1.60 -15.82
N VAL A 322 11.38 -0.65 -16.63
CA VAL A 322 12.14 -0.07 -17.76
C VAL A 322 12.71 1.31 -17.42
N ASP A 323 13.92 1.61 -17.94
CA ASP A 323 14.64 2.90 -17.97
C ASP A 323 15.15 3.49 -16.65
N GLU A 324 15.48 2.67 -15.64
CA GLU A 324 16.05 3.15 -14.36
C GLU A 324 15.21 4.23 -13.63
N GLU A 325 13.99 4.57 -14.08
CA GLU A 325 13.18 5.63 -13.48
C GLU A 325 12.16 5.09 -12.46
N GLN A 326 11.74 3.84 -12.62
CA GLN A 326 10.78 3.15 -11.76
C GLN A 326 11.35 1.79 -11.35
N SER A 327 11.01 1.36 -10.14
CA SER A 327 11.26 -0.01 -9.66
C SER A 327 9.96 -0.55 -9.10
N ARG A 328 9.39 -1.52 -9.81
CA ARG A 328 8.26 -2.28 -9.31
C ARG A 328 8.61 -3.07 -8.04
N PRO A 329 7.62 -3.47 -7.24
CA PRO A 329 7.82 -4.34 -6.09
C PRO A 329 8.45 -5.68 -6.50
N LYS A 330 9.29 -6.26 -5.64
CA LYS A 330 10.08 -7.46 -5.99
C LYS A 330 9.22 -8.70 -6.22
N MET A 331 8.03 -8.81 -5.62
CA MET A 331 7.10 -9.88 -5.94
C MET A 331 6.60 -9.84 -7.39
N MET A 332 6.62 -8.69 -8.05
CA MET A 332 6.25 -8.58 -9.46
C MET A 332 7.33 -9.15 -10.37
N ASP A 333 8.61 -8.95 -10.02
CA ASP A 333 9.73 -9.62 -10.70
C ASP A 333 9.60 -11.14 -10.55
N TRP A 334 9.32 -11.59 -9.33
CA TRP A 334 9.11 -12.99 -9.05
C TRP A 334 7.97 -13.62 -9.88
N VAL A 335 6.80 -12.99 -9.89
CA VAL A 335 5.67 -13.47 -10.71
C VAL A 335 5.97 -13.41 -12.21
N SER A 336 6.75 -12.42 -12.66
CA SER A 336 7.22 -12.34 -14.04
C SER A 336 8.08 -13.54 -14.43
N ASP A 337 8.99 -13.97 -13.54
CA ASP A 337 9.84 -15.13 -13.76
C ASP A 337 9.03 -16.43 -13.80
N LEU A 338 8.04 -16.56 -12.91
CA LEU A 338 7.10 -17.70 -12.89
C LEU A 338 6.32 -17.85 -14.20
N LEU A 339 5.91 -16.73 -14.82
CA LEU A 339 5.26 -16.75 -16.12
C LEU A 339 6.19 -17.31 -17.21
N GLY A 340 7.51 -17.25 -17.06
CA GLY A 340 8.49 -17.84 -17.99
C GLY A 340 8.44 -19.36 -18.04
N TRP A 341 7.82 -20.01 -17.05
CA TRP A 341 7.74 -21.47 -16.94
C TRP A 341 6.53 -22.03 -17.70
N GLU A 342 6.25 -21.48 -18.89
CA GLU A 342 5.00 -21.60 -19.66
C GLU A 342 4.54 -23.04 -19.95
N LYS A 343 5.43 -24.03 -19.89
CA LYS A 343 5.10 -25.44 -20.15
C LYS A 343 4.15 -26.08 -19.12
N GLU A 344 3.89 -25.42 -17.99
CA GLU A 344 3.22 -26.05 -16.84
C GLU A 344 1.96 -25.31 -16.34
N ASN A 345 1.54 -24.22 -17.00
CA ASN A 345 0.28 -23.50 -16.74
C ASN A 345 0.02 -23.18 -15.24
N PHE A 346 1.07 -22.76 -14.51
CA PHE A 346 1.05 -22.57 -13.05
C PHE A 346 0.03 -21.55 -12.56
N LEU A 347 -0.15 -20.47 -13.32
CA LEU A 347 -1.15 -19.45 -13.08
C LEU A 347 -2.24 -19.62 -14.13
N ASN A 348 -3.29 -20.34 -13.79
CA ASN A 348 -4.50 -20.40 -14.63
C ASN A 348 -5.14 -19.01 -14.83
N CYS A 349 -4.80 -18.06 -13.95
CA CYS A 349 -5.32 -16.69 -13.96
C CYS A 349 -4.44 -15.78 -14.83
N ARG A 350 -5.06 -15.19 -15.86
CA ARG A 350 -4.41 -14.16 -16.70
C ARG A 350 -4.37 -12.79 -16.03
N VAL A 351 -5.21 -12.59 -15.01
CA VAL A 351 -5.34 -11.34 -14.25
C VAL A 351 -5.36 -11.70 -12.77
N ILE A 352 -4.49 -11.07 -11.98
CA ILE A 352 -4.47 -11.22 -10.52
C ILE A 352 -4.87 -9.89 -9.85
N PRO A 353 -5.63 -9.89 -8.75
CA PRO A 353 -5.86 -8.67 -7.99
C PRO A 353 -4.59 -8.25 -7.25
N VAL A 354 -4.35 -6.95 -7.20
CA VAL A 354 -3.26 -6.32 -6.47
C VAL A 354 -3.87 -5.38 -5.45
N ASP A 355 -3.66 -5.68 -4.17
CA ASP A 355 -3.99 -4.76 -3.09
C ASP A 355 -2.84 -3.78 -2.90
N VAL A 356 -3.15 -2.50 -2.81
CA VAL A 356 -2.21 -1.44 -2.45
C VAL A 356 -2.73 -0.70 -1.24
N LEU A 357 -1.99 -0.80 -0.15
CA LEU A 357 -2.41 -0.36 1.18
C LEU A 357 -1.37 0.58 1.81
N GLY A 358 -1.79 1.50 2.67
CA GLY A 358 -0.83 2.34 3.39
C GLY A 358 -1.44 3.54 4.10
N LEU A 359 -0.56 4.26 4.80
CA LEU A 359 -0.87 5.48 5.55
C LEU A 359 -0.18 6.67 4.88
N SER A 360 -0.95 7.70 4.52
CA SER A 360 -0.44 9.01 4.13
C SER A 360 -0.29 9.89 5.38
N ASN A 361 0.84 10.58 5.50
CA ASN A 361 1.15 11.46 6.61
C ASN A 361 1.86 12.72 6.15
N ASN A 362 1.71 13.79 6.93
CA ASN A 362 2.55 14.98 6.85
C ASN A 362 3.34 15.10 8.15
N LYS A 363 4.61 14.71 8.11
CA LYS A 363 5.47 14.57 9.30
C LYS A 363 4.81 13.63 10.32
N ALA A 364 4.51 14.13 11.52
CA ALA A 364 3.90 13.37 12.60
C ALA A 364 2.36 13.29 12.50
N LYS A 365 1.73 13.95 11.51
CA LYS A 365 0.28 14.01 11.38
C LYS A 365 -0.22 12.96 10.37
N PRO A 366 -1.06 12.00 10.77
CA PRO A 366 -1.76 11.14 9.81
C PRO A 366 -2.75 12.00 9.01
N LEU A 367 -2.84 11.78 7.71
CA LEU A 367 -3.78 12.48 6.83
C LEU A 367 -4.96 11.55 6.51
N PHE A 368 -4.65 10.41 5.91
CA PHE A 368 -5.59 9.37 5.59
C PHE A 368 -4.83 8.08 5.35
N TRP A 369 -5.55 6.97 5.43
CA TRP A 369 -5.11 5.68 4.96
C TRP A 369 -5.92 5.23 3.76
N ARG A 370 -5.41 4.26 3.01
CA ARG A 370 -6.09 3.78 1.83
C ARG A 370 -5.84 2.29 1.62
N HIS A 371 -6.85 1.63 1.09
CA HIS A 371 -6.77 0.31 0.50
C HIS A 371 -7.42 0.41 -0.88
N GLU A 372 -6.60 0.29 -1.92
CA GLU A 372 -7.06 0.18 -3.30
C GLU A 372 -6.81 -1.24 -3.82
N ARG A 373 -7.73 -1.75 -4.65
CA ARG A 373 -7.58 -3.01 -5.38
C ARG A 373 -7.58 -2.74 -6.87
N LEU A 374 -6.51 -3.15 -7.55
CA LEU A 374 -6.34 -3.01 -8.99
C LEU A 374 -6.23 -4.39 -9.65
N PRO A 375 -6.85 -4.61 -10.82
CA PRO A 375 -6.56 -5.80 -11.61
C PRO A 375 -5.16 -5.67 -12.25
N LEU A 376 -4.35 -6.72 -12.18
CA LEU A 376 -3.08 -6.83 -12.88
C LEU A 376 -3.15 -7.96 -13.90
N PRO A 377 -3.35 -7.65 -15.19
CA PRO A 377 -3.06 -8.59 -16.25
C PRO A 377 -1.57 -8.92 -16.28
N LEU A 378 -1.26 -10.21 -16.20
CA LEU A 378 0.11 -10.69 -16.06
C LEU A 378 0.98 -10.41 -17.28
N SER A 379 0.37 -10.18 -18.45
CA SER A 379 1.05 -9.75 -19.68
C SER A 379 1.86 -8.46 -19.51
N TYR A 380 1.41 -7.53 -18.68
CA TYR A 380 2.14 -6.28 -18.40
C TYR A 380 3.51 -6.49 -17.74
N LEU A 381 3.76 -7.67 -17.15
CA LEU A 381 5.04 -7.94 -16.51
C LEU A 381 6.16 -8.28 -17.51
N LYS A 382 5.79 -8.71 -18.72
CA LYS A 382 6.72 -9.17 -19.78
C LYS A 382 6.68 -8.32 -21.06
N ASP A 383 5.51 -7.77 -21.42
CA ASP A 383 5.32 -7.09 -22.70
C ASP A 383 5.59 -5.58 -22.56
N GLU A 384 6.80 -5.17 -22.95
CA GLU A 384 7.22 -3.76 -22.94
C GLU A 384 6.40 -2.87 -23.88
N LYS A 385 5.92 -3.41 -25.02
CA LYS A 385 5.10 -2.65 -25.98
C LYS A 385 3.73 -2.35 -25.38
N LEU A 386 3.10 -3.34 -24.77
CA LEU A 386 1.84 -3.20 -24.04
C LEU A 386 1.95 -2.17 -22.90
N VAL A 387 3.08 -2.18 -22.20
CA VAL A 387 3.39 -1.22 -21.14
C VAL A 387 3.63 0.20 -21.67
N ASP A 388 4.28 0.36 -22.83
CA ASP A 388 4.43 1.66 -23.50
C ASP A 388 3.09 2.21 -24.02
N GLU A 389 2.19 1.33 -24.50
CA GLU A 389 0.84 1.72 -24.87
C GLU A 389 0.03 2.23 -23.66
N LEU A 390 0.09 1.51 -22.52
CA LEU A 390 -0.53 1.97 -21.27
C LEU A 390 0.08 3.30 -20.78
N LYS A 391 1.39 3.48 -20.93
CA LYS A 391 2.09 4.74 -20.60
C LYS A 391 1.53 5.89 -21.42
N LYS A 392 1.39 5.72 -22.73
CA LYS A 392 0.79 6.73 -23.62
C LYS A 392 -0.68 7.02 -23.27
N ALA A 393 -1.45 5.99 -22.91
CA ALA A 393 -2.84 6.15 -22.49
C ALA A 393 -2.96 6.98 -21.20
N LEU A 394 -2.08 6.76 -20.22
CA LEU A 394 -2.01 7.57 -19.00
C LEU A 394 -1.52 9.01 -19.28
N SER A 395 -0.53 9.18 -20.17
CA SER A 395 -0.06 10.51 -20.59
C SER A 395 -1.18 11.33 -21.20
N LEU A 396 -2.02 10.75 -22.08
CA LEU A 396 -3.18 11.44 -22.63
C LEU A 396 -4.12 11.96 -21.52
N ALA A 397 -4.40 11.14 -20.52
CA ALA A 397 -5.27 11.53 -19.41
C ALA A 397 -4.68 12.70 -18.59
N GLU A 398 -3.38 12.68 -18.32
CA GLU A 398 -2.69 13.76 -17.61
C GLU A 398 -2.61 15.05 -18.45
N ASP A 399 -2.29 14.95 -19.75
CA ASP A 399 -2.19 16.10 -20.65
C ASP A 399 -3.54 16.83 -20.83
N VAL A 400 -4.63 16.07 -20.94
CA VAL A 400 -6.00 16.62 -20.98
C VAL A 400 -6.37 17.26 -19.64
N ALA A 401 -6.00 16.66 -18.50
CA ALA A 401 -6.22 17.25 -17.18
C ALA A 401 -5.46 18.57 -17.01
N ILE A 402 -4.19 18.62 -17.44
CA ILE A 402 -3.34 19.82 -17.42
C ILE A 402 -3.96 20.91 -18.30
N SER A 403 -4.46 20.55 -19.48
CA SER A 403 -5.13 21.48 -20.38
C SER A 403 -6.41 22.06 -19.76
N LEU A 404 -7.24 21.20 -19.17
CA LEU A 404 -8.47 21.58 -18.47
C LEU A 404 -8.17 22.56 -17.32
N GLN A 405 -7.21 22.21 -16.46
CA GLN A 405 -6.78 23.06 -15.33
C GLN A 405 -6.22 24.39 -15.81
N ASN A 406 -5.35 24.40 -16.83
CA ASN A 406 -4.76 25.63 -17.35
C ASN A 406 -5.84 26.58 -17.90
N ILE A 407 -6.84 26.07 -18.62
CA ILE A 407 -7.93 26.90 -19.15
C ILE A 407 -8.78 27.47 -18.01
N LEU A 408 -9.25 26.62 -17.08
CA LEU A 408 -10.12 27.07 -15.99
C LEU A 408 -9.40 28.02 -15.03
N LYS A 409 -8.20 27.65 -14.57
CA LYS A 409 -7.42 28.39 -13.56
C LYS A 409 -6.78 29.65 -14.11
N LYS A 410 -6.15 29.61 -15.29
CA LYS A 410 -5.30 30.70 -15.78
C LYS A 410 -6.00 31.62 -16.78
N LYS A 411 -6.90 31.08 -17.61
CA LYS A 411 -7.52 31.84 -18.69
C LYS A 411 -8.91 32.32 -18.29
N MET A 412 -9.79 31.41 -17.91
CA MET A 412 -11.17 31.71 -17.60
C MET A 412 -11.32 32.54 -16.33
N ALA A 413 -10.68 32.13 -15.22
CA ALA A 413 -10.69 32.90 -13.99
C ALA A 413 -10.18 34.34 -14.20
N LYS A 414 -9.17 34.52 -15.05
CA LYS A 414 -8.62 35.84 -15.41
C LYS A 414 -9.64 36.69 -16.17
N GLU A 415 -10.30 36.13 -17.19
CA GLU A 415 -11.26 36.87 -18.02
C GLU A 415 -12.54 37.25 -17.26
N LEU A 416 -12.95 36.40 -16.33
CA LEU A 416 -14.10 36.65 -15.45
C LEU A 416 -13.76 37.58 -14.26
N GLY A 417 -12.50 37.99 -14.10
CA GLY A 417 -12.09 38.84 -12.98
C GLY A 417 -12.16 38.14 -11.61
N LEU A 418 -12.18 36.80 -11.60
CA LEU A 418 -12.12 35.98 -10.39
C LEU A 418 -10.73 36.01 -9.74
N ILE A 419 -9.72 36.54 -10.44
CA ILE A 419 -8.38 36.75 -9.91
C ILE A 419 -8.30 38.18 -9.35
N LYS A 420 -8.61 38.38 -8.06
CA LYS A 420 -8.30 39.64 -7.36
C LYS A 420 -6.89 39.57 -6.76
N GLY A 421 -6.08 40.60 -7.01
CA GLY A 421 -4.73 40.71 -6.46
C GLY A 421 -4.79 40.80 -4.93
N GLY A 422 -4.16 39.85 -4.24
CA GLY A 422 -4.02 39.89 -2.77
C GLY A 422 -3.75 38.52 -2.16
N ASP A 423 -4.48 37.49 -2.57
CA ASP A 423 -4.30 36.13 -2.03
C ASP A 423 -4.33 35.08 -3.15
N ARG A 424 -3.15 34.77 -3.70
CA ARG A 424 -2.98 34.08 -4.99
C ARG A 424 -3.41 32.60 -5.00
N LYS A 425 -3.78 31.98 -3.86
CA LYS A 425 -3.86 30.51 -3.73
C LYS A 425 -5.24 29.89 -3.50
N SER A 426 -6.26 30.58 -2.97
CA SER A 426 -7.51 29.92 -2.54
C SER A 426 -8.68 30.05 -3.52
N GLU A 427 -8.98 31.25 -4.05
CA GLU A 427 -10.16 31.48 -4.91
C GLU A 427 -9.94 31.07 -6.37
N ASN A 428 -8.70 31.19 -6.87
CA ASN A 428 -8.32 30.85 -8.26
C ASN A 428 -8.48 29.37 -8.61
N ASP A 429 -8.58 28.50 -7.60
CA ASP A 429 -8.55 27.05 -7.76
C ASP A 429 -9.93 26.40 -7.71
N ILE A 430 -11.02 27.12 -7.42
CA ILE A 430 -12.35 26.52 -7.21
C ILE A 430 -12.86 25.78 -8.47
N LEU A 431 -12.87 26.46 -9.62
CA LEU A 431 -13.33 25.86 -10.90
C LEU A 431 -12.45 24.68 -11.29
N SER A 432 -11.12 24.88 -11.22
CA SER A 432 -10.12 23.86 -11.54
C SER A 432 -10.25 22.64 -10.63
N ASN A 433 -10.46 22.83 -9.34
CA ASN A 433 -10.62 21.74 -8.36
C ASN A 433 -11.94 20.98 -8.57
N LYS A 434 -13.04 21.67 -8.87
CA LYS A 434 -14.33 21.04 -9.22
C LYS A 434 -14.18 20.13 -10.44
N ALA A 435 -13.63 20.68 -11.53
CA ALA A 435 -13.38 19.94 -12.75
C ALA A 435 -12.44 18.75 -12.52
N LYS A 436 -11.33 18.95 -11.80
CA LYS A 436 -10.34 17.91 -11.49
C LYS A 436 -10.97 16.74 -10.73
N ARG A 437 -11.83 17.00 -9.74
CA ARG A 437 -12.50 15.95 -8.95
C ARG A 437 -13.41 15.08 -9.82
N ILE A 438 -14.25 15.70 -10.65
CA ILE A 438 -15.15 14.97 -11.56
C ILE A 438 -14.35 14.21 -12.62
N TYR A 439 -13.36 14.85 -13.23
CA TYR A 439 -12.54 14.26 -14.27
C TYR A 439 -11.86 12.96 -13.81
N TRP A 440 -11.11 13.02 -12.70
CA TRP A 440 -10.37 11.84 -12.25
C TRP A 440 -11.26 10.74 -11.66
N SER A 441 -12.35 11.10 -10.96
CA SER A 441 -13.27 10.09 -10.40
C SER A 441 -14.00 9.31 -11.49
N ARG A 442 -14.39 9.96 -12.60
CA ARG A 442 -15.08 9.31 -13.72
C ARG A 442 -14.17 8.46 -14.61
N LEU A 443 -12.85 8.65 -14.53
CA LEU A 443 -11.88 7.89 -15.32
C LEU A 443 -11.38 6.61 -14.65
N GLU A 444 -11.65 6.39 -13.36
CA GLU A 444 -11.12 5.21 -12.65
C GLU A 444 -11.66 3.88 -13.20
N VAL A 445 -12.99 3.75 -13.34
CA VAL A 445 -13.60 2.52 -13.87
C VAL A 445 -13.19 2.29 -15.32
N PRO A 446 -13.28 3.27 -16.24
CA PRO A 446 -12.82 3.07 -17.61
C PRO A 446 -11.32 2.78 -17.72
N PHE A 447 -10.49 3.29 -16.79
CA PHE A 447 -9.08 2.93 -16.74
C PHE A 447 -8.89 1.46 -16.36
N LYS A 448 -9.63 0.94 -15.38
CA LYS A 448 -9.57 -0.48 -14.99
C LYS A 448 -10.04 -1.39 -16.13
N GLU A 449 -11.05 -0.98 -16.88
CA GLU A 449 -11.50 -1.68 -18.10
C GLU A 449 -10.43 -1.68 -19.18
N LEU A 450 -9.84 -0.51 -19.49
CA LEU A 450 -8.70 -0.39 -20.40
C LEU A 450 -7.58 -1.33 -19.97
N LEU A 451 -7.18 -1.28 -18.69
CA LEU A 451 -6.09 -2.08 -18.15
C LEU A 451 -6.34 -3.58 -18.39
N VAL A 452 -7.55 -4.08 -18.14
CA VAL A 452 -7.88 -5.51 -18.34
C VAL A 452 -7.97 -5.90 -19.81
N ASN A 453 -8.47 -5.02 -20.66
CA ASN A 453 -8.79 -5.36 -22.06
C ASN A 453 -7.64 -5.11 -23.04
N LEU A 454 -6.74 -4.16 -22.75
CA LEU A 454 -5.60 -3.81 -23.62
C LEU A 454 -4.74 -5.02 -24.05
N PRO A 455 -4.44 -6.02 -23.18
CA PRO A 455 -3.69 -7.21 -23.59
C PRO A 455 -4.33 -8.04 -24.69
N ASN A 456 -5.66 -7.94 -24.87
CA ASN A 456 -6.41 -8.69 -25.87
C ASN A 456 -6.85 -7.79 -27.04
N ASP A 457 -6.39 -6.54 -27.09
CA ASP A 457 -6.73 -5.58 -28.15
C ASP A 457 -6.01 -6.00 -29.43
N LYS A 458 -6.65 -6.86 -30.23
CA LYS A 458 -6.14 -7.24 -31.54
C LYS A 458 -6.33 -6.09 -32.50
N ILE A 459 -5.37 -5.90 -33.41
CA ILE A 459 -5.52 -5.03 -34.57
C ILE A 459 -6.77 -5.48 -35.32
N VAL A 460 -7.86 -4.74 -35.19
CA VAL A 460 -9.05 -5.04 -35.98
C VAL A 460 -8.89 -4.36 -37.33
N GLU A 461 -9.18 -5.11 -38.39
CA GLU A 461 -9.33 -4.57 -39.73
C GLU A 461 -10.23 -3.33 -39.72
N TYR A 462 -9.91 -2.38 -40.61
CA TYR A 462 -10.60 -1.11 -40.82
C TYR A 462 -12.09 -1.11 -40.39
N GLY A 463 -12.38 -0.53 -39.22
CA GLY A 463 -13.77 -0.25 -38.81
C GLY A 463 -14.08 -0.29 -37.32
N ASP A 464 -13.42 -1.16 -36.54
CA ASP A 464 -13.75 -1.32 -35.11
C ASP A 464 -12.93 -0.38 -34.19
N GLU A 465 -13.60 0.18 -33.16
CA GLU A 465 -12.97 1.01 -32.13
C GLU A 465 -12.13 0.12 -31.18
N ASN A 466 -10.80 0.14 -31.33
CA ASN A 466 -9.86 -0.51 -30.40
C ASN A 466 -9.89 0.12 -28.98
N GLN A 467 -9.33 -0.56 -27.98
CA GLN A 467 -9.39 -0.13 -26.57
C GLN A 467 -8.77 1.27 -26.37
N SER A 468 -7.64 1.54 -27.02
CA SER A 468 -7.01 2.86 -27.02
C SER A 468 -7.94 3.96 -27.58
N SER A 469 -8.70 3.68 -28.63
CA SER A 469 -9.67 4.63 -29.20
C SER A 469 -10.87 4.87 -28.28
N GLN A 470 -11.38 3.82 -27.65
CA GLN A 470 -12.45 3.92 -26.65
C GLN A 470 -12.01 4.76 -25.44
N TRP A 471 -10.79 4.54 -24.96
CA TRP A 471 -10.19 5.33 -23.89
C TRP A 471 -10.08 6.81 -24.25
N ALA A 472 -9.56 7.13 -25.43
CA ALA A 472 -9.44 8.51 -25.89
C ALA A 472 -10.80 9.23 -26.01
N LYS A 473 -11.82 8.51 -26.49
CA LYS A 473 -13.21 9.00 -26.54
C LYS A 473 -13.77 9.24 -25.14
N LYS A 474 -13.53 8.32 -24.21
CA LYS A 474 -13.96 8.47 -22.81
C LYS A 474 -13.28 9.64 -22.11
N ILE A 475 -11.98 9.84 -22.32
CA ILE A 475 -11.25 11.02 -21.82
C ILE A 475 -11.89 12.29 -22.34
N ARG A 476 -12.11 12.40 -23.66
CA ARG A 476 -12.69 13.60 -24.27
C ARG A 476 -14.05 13.93 -23.66
N ASN A 477 -14.97 12.96 -23.63
CA ASN A 477 -16.32 13.15 -23.10
C ASN A 477 -16.27 13.55 -21.62
N THR A 478 -15.48 12.84 -20.82
CA THR A 478 -15.34 13.11 -19.38
C THR A 478 -14.74 14.50 -19.13
N ALA A 479 -13.79 14.94 -19.95
CA ALA A 479 -13.17 16.25 -19.81
C ALA A 479 -14.12 17.39 -20.18
N GLU A 480 -14.94 17.21 -21.22
CA GLU A 480 -16.00 18.16 -21.58
C GLU A 480 -17.07 18.26 -20.48
N GLU A 481 -17.54 17.12 -19.96
CA GLU A 481 -18.49 17.09 -18.84
C GLU A 481 -17.91 17.74 -17.58
N ALA A 482 -16.62 17.51 -17.29
CA ALA A 482 -15.95 18.13 -16.14
C ALA A 482 -15.77 19.65 -16.32
N PHE A 483 -15.53 20.11 -17.55
CA PHE A 483 -15.51 21.53 -17.89
C PHE A 483 -16.88 22.16 -17.64
N ASP A 484 -17.94 21.57 -18.20
CA ASP A 484 -19.31 22.05 -18.09
C ASP A 484 -19.75 22.12 -16.62
N TYR A 485 -19.55 21.04 -15.86
CA TYR A 485 -19.87 20.98 -14.44
C TYR A 485 -19.16 22.06 -13.61
N ALA A 486 -17.90 22.38 -13.93
CA ALA A 486 -17.21 23.46 -13.24
C ALA A 486 -17.84 24.82 -13.56
N CYS A 487 -18.27 25.03 -14.80
CA CYS A 487 -18.86 26.26 -15.29
C CYS A 487 -20.32 26.47 -14.88
N ASP A 488 -21.10 25.42 -14.58
CA ASP A 488 -22.52 25.52 -14.19
C ASP A 488 -22.76 26.46 -13.01
N THR A 489 -21.74 26.65 -12.16
CA THR A 489 -21.83 27.54 -10.99
C THR A 489 -21.50 29.01 -11.25
N LEU A 490 -21.17 29.38 -12.49
CA LEU A 490 -20.72 30.74 -12.84
C LEU A 490 -21.85 31.74 -13.14
N GLY A 491 -23.12 31.35 -12.98
CA GLY A 491 -24.28 32.18 -13.28
C GLY A 491 -24.57 32.30 -14.79
N THR A 492 -25.67 32.94 -15.14
CA THR A 492 -26.22 32.97 -16.52
C THR A 492 -26.03 34.30 -17.24
N ASP A 493 -25.17 35.18 -16.74
CA ASP A 493 -24.94 36.49 -17.36
C ASP A 493 -24.27 36.36 -18.74
N ALA A 494 -24.64 37.25 -19.67
CA ALA A 494 -24.15 37.20 -21.06
C ALA A 494 -22.61 37.22 -21.16
N ARG A 495 -21.93 37.94 -20.25
CA ARG A 495 -20.46 37.94 -20.16
C ARG A 495 -19.92 36.56 -19.81
N VAL A 496 -20.53 35.88 -18.83
CA VAL A 496 -20.14 34.54 -18.40
C VAL A 496 -20.35 33.55 -19.52
N LEU A 497 -21.54 33.52 -20.13
CA LEU A 497 -21.86 32.60 -21.23
C LEU A 497 -20.91 32.77 -22.43
N LYS A 498 -20.55 34.00 -22.79
CA LYS A 498 -19.59 34.28 -23.86
C LYS A 498 -18.20 33.75 -23.52
N THR A 499 -17.73 33.97 -22.29
CA THR A 499 -16.42 33.49 -21.83
C THR A 499 -16.38 31.96 -21.72
N VAL A 500 -17.43 31.32 -21.19
CA VAL A 500 -17.59 29.85 -21.15
C VAL A 500 -17.49 29.27 -22.56
N THR A 501 -18.26 29.78 -23.51
CA THR A 501 -18.29 29.28 -24.89
C THR A 501 -16.94 29.43 -25.58
N LYS A 502 -16.29 30.59 -25.44
CA LYS A 502 -14.95 30.85 -25.98
C LYS A 502 -13.94 29.83 -25.50
N PHE A 503 -13.85 29.62 -24.18
CA PHE A 503 -12.87 28.71 -23.61
C PHE A 503 -13.22 27.24 -23.76
N LYS A 504 -14.51 26.89 -23.87
CA LYS A 504 -14.95 25.54 -24.23
C LYS A 504 -14.48 25.16 -25.63
N ASN A 505 -14.62 26.07 -26.60
CA ASN A 505 -14.11 25.84 -27.96
C ASN A 505 -12.59 25.72 -27.99
N GLU A 506 -11.88 26.60 -27.29
CA GLU A 506 -10.43 26.49 -27.17
C GLU A 506 -9.99 25.16 -26.54
N PHE A 507 -10.70 24.71 -25.50
CA PHE A 507 -10.44 23.44 -24.84
C PHE A 507 -10.68 22.26 -25.77
N ARG A 508 -11.81 22.23 -26.48
CA ARG A 508 -12.14 21.18 -27.46
C ARG A 508 -11.07 21.03 -28.55
N THR A 509 -10.54 22.14 -29.06
CA THR A 509 -9.45 22.10 -30.05
C THR A 509 -8.20 21.46 -29.47
N ARG A 510 -7.81 21.80 -28.23
CA ARG A 510 -6.63 21.20 -27.57
C ARG A 510 -6.81 19.71 -27.29
N VAL A 511 -7.99 19.32 -26.79
CA VAL A 511 -8.29 17.89 -26.52
C VAL A 511 -8.30 17.09 -27.82
N SER A 512 -8.86 17.65 -28.89
CA SER A 512 -8.85 17.00 -30.21
C SER A 512 -7.42 16.79 -30.72
N GLY A 513 -6.56 17.80 -30.61
CA GLY A 513 -5.13 17.68 -30.96
C GLY A 513 -4.41 16.60 -30.14
N ALA A 514 -4.60 16.57 -28.82
CA ALA A 514 -3.99 15.56 -27.95
C ALA A 514 -4.48 14.13 -28.28
N VAL A 515 -5.76 13.96 -28.59
CA VAL A 515 -6.31 12.66 -29.00
C VAL A 515 -5.75 12.21 -30.36
N THR A 516 -5.59 13.10 -31.33
CA THR A 516 -4.97 12.78 -32.62
C THR A 516 -3.52 12.35 -32.42
N GLU A 517 -2.73 13.13 -31.66
CA GLU A 517 -1.33 12.79 -31.38
C GLU A 517 -1.20 11.45 -30.64
N PHE A 518 -2.09 11.16 -29.69
CA PHE A 518 -2.14 9.87 -29.01
C PHE A 518 -2.42 8.72 -29.98
N ARG A 519 -3.42 8.86 -30.86
CA ARG A 519 -3.75 7.84 -31.88
C ARG A 519 -2.55 7.56 -32.79
N ASP A 520 -1.87 8.61 -33.26
CA ASP A 520 -0.67 8.46 -34.10
C ASP A 520 0.46 7.72 -33.37
N LYS A 521 0.66 8.01 -32.07
CA LYS A 521 1.66 7.35 -31.22
C LYS A 521 1.34 5.88 -30.96
N VAL A 522 0.07 5.52 -30.78
CA VAL A 522 -0.38 4.13 -30.58
C VAL A 522 -0.26 3.34 -31.88
N MET A 523 -0.71 3.89 -33.01
CA MET A 523 -0.57 3.26 -34.33
C MET A 523 0.89 2.95 -34.68
N LYS A 524 1.86 3.78 -34.25
CA LYS A 524 3.29 3.51 -34.41
C LYS A 524 3.80 2.32 -33.59
N ILE A 525 3.22 2.04 -32.42
CA ILE A 525 3.58 0.85 -31.61
C ILE A 525 3.05 -0.41 -32.28
N ILE A 526 1.77 -0.35 -32.68
CA ILE A 526 1.02 -1.46 -33.24
C ILE A 526 1.49 -1.80 -34.66
N GLY A 527 1.77 -0.79 -35.48
CA GLY A 527 2.09 -0.92 -36.90
C GLY A 527 3.55 -1.19 -37.25
N ASN A 528 4.41 -1.54 -36.28
CA ASN A 528 5.82 -1.85 -36.53
C ASN A 528 6.08 -3.37 -36.38
N PRO A 529 5.91 -4.17 -37.45
CA PRO A 529 6.09 -5.62 -37.44
C PRO A 529 7.57 -5.99 -37.66
N THR A 530 8.48 -5.48 -36.85
CA THR A 530 9.87 -5.97 -36.81
C THR A 530 10.40 -5.97 -35.38
N GLY A 531 10.85 -7.14 -34.97
CA GLY A 531 11.29 -7.53 -33.63
C GLY A 531 11.18 -9.04 -33.56
#